data_AF-A0A954TA45-F1
#
_entry.id   AF-A0A954TA45-F1
#
_cell.length_a   1.000
_cell.length_b   1.000
_cell.length_c   1.000
_cell.angle_alpha   90.00
_cell.angle_beta   90.00
_cell.angle_gamma   90.00
#
_symmetry.space_group_name_H-M   'P 1'
#
loop_
_entity.id
_entity.type
_entity.pdbx_description
1 polymer ?
#
loop_
_entity_poly.entity_id
_entity_poly.type
_entity_poly.pdbx_seq_one_letter_code
_entity_poly.pdbx_strand_id
1 'polypeptide(L)'
;MTISMQDYFRTRKSDRKKETRYINVINKDSCTSCNSCATVCPVDCIYEVVSPVPGQSYHQIDTSRCIGCQMCYMVPTDSTEHYKLEICPWNAIDMLHNPNVKPDDASVLAPYWKGTESLDDVPFPKLEEYGYQFFLDGEVFLPTEVQELNDIMEFYTRDSWLIAADGETCQIVQEVEGGEKYRRYRATEDGRALLDVIFSQYRRIYMD
;
A
#
# COMPACT_ATOMS: atom_id res chain seq x y z
N MET A 1 5.45 -20.43 8.20
CA MET A 1 4.23 -20.00 8.91
C MET A 1 4.23 -18.48 8.85
N THR A 2 3.24 -17.88 8.18
CA THR A 2 3.20 -16.41 8.07
C THR A 2 2.83 -15.80 9.40
N ILE A 3 3.40 -14.63 9.68
CA ILE A 3 3.14 -13.88 10.89
C ILE A 3 1.81 -13.14 10.75
N SER A 4 0.95 -13.25 11.77
CA SER A 4 -0.30 -12.49 11.82
C SER A 4 0.01 -10.99 11.85
N MET A 5 -0.89 -10.15 11.36
CA MET A 5 -0.75 -8.69 11.43
C MET A 5 -0.43 -8.21 12.86
N GLN A 6 -1.10 -8.77 13.87
CA GLN A 6 -0.85 -8.40 15.27
C GLN A 6 0.56 -8.76 15.73
N ASP A 7 1.02 -9.98 15.42
CA ASP A 7 2.37 -10.43 15.80
C ASP A 7 3.47 -9.73 14.99
N TYR A 8 3.15 -9.34 13.75
CA TYR A 8 4.03 -8.55 12.90
C TYR A 8 4.35 -7.22 13.57
N PHE A 9 3.34 -6.44 13.97
CA PHE A 9 3.55 -5.15 14.61
C PHE A 9 4.19 -5.26 16.01
N ARG A 10 4.01 -6.39 16.71
CA ARG A 10 4.75 -6.66 17.97
C ARG A 10 6.25 -6.85 17.77
N THR A 11 6.66 -7.40 16.63
CA THR A 11 8.06 -7.78 16.34
C THR A 11 8.65 -7.02 15.16
N ARG A 12 7.99 -5.93 14.76
CA ARG A 12 8.31 -5.15 13.56
C ARG A 12 9.73 -4.58 13.68
N LYS A 13 10.54 -4.85 12.66
CA LYS A 13 11.89 -4.26 12.55
C LYS A 13 11.78 -2.82 12.02
N SER A 14 12.84 -2.05 12.14
CA SER A 14 12.88 -0.68 11.61
C SER A 14 12.67 -0.62 10.09
N ASP A 15 12.18 0.53 9.64
CA ASP A 15 11.99 0.88 8.24
C ASP A 15 13.29 0.80 7.44
N ARG A 16 13.17 0.72 6.10
CA ARG A 16 14.34 0.78 5.23
C ARG A 16 15.03 2.14 5.37
N LYS A 17 16.36 2.15 5.34
CA LYS A 17 17.16 3.39 5.45
C LYS A 17 17.15 4.24 4.17
N LYS A 18 16.85 3.64 3.01
CA LYS A 18 16.88 4.30 1.70
C LYS A 18 15.71 3.82 0.88
N GLU A 19 15.05 4.75 0.18
CA GLU A 19 13.97 4.41 -0.74
C GLU A 19 14.48 3.54 -1.90
N THR A 20 13.66 2.54 -2.27
CA THR A 20 13.98 1.59 -3.34
C THR A 20 13.23 1.95 -4.61
N ARG A 21 13.80 1.68 -5.79
CA ARG A 21 13.19 2.03 -7.09
C ARG A 21 11.78 1.47 -7.27
N TYR A 22 11.50 0.33 -6.64
CA TYR A 22 10.22 -0.35 -6.73
C TYR A 22 9.66 -0.61 -5.33
N ILE A 23 8.34 -0.67 -5.26
CA ILE A 23 7.57 -1.15 -4.11
C ILE A 23 6.51 -2.13 -4.63
N ASN A 24 6.11 -3.06 -3.77
CA ASN A 24 5.10 -4.05 -4.08
C ASN A 24 3.91 -3.85 -3.15
N VAL A 25 2.71 -3.98 -3.71
CA VAL A 25 1.44 -3.91 -3.00
C VAL A 25 0.61 -5.13 -3.36
N ILE A 26 -0.11 -5.70 -2.39
CA ILE A 26 -1.00 -6.84 -2.65
C ILE A 26 -2.40 -6.32 -2.93
N ASN A 27 -3.08 -6.92 -3.90
CA ASN A 27 -4.50 -6.74 -4.09
C ASN A 27 -5.26 -7.75 -3.23
N LYS A 28 -5.87 -7.28 -2.15
CA LYS A 28 -6.75 -8.05 -1.27
C LYS A 28 -7.74 -8.95 -2.01
N ASP A 29 -8.41 -8.46 -3.05
CA ASP A 29 -9.48 -9.19 -3.76
C ASP A 29 -8.94 -10.35 -4.61
N SER A 30 -7.65 -10.35 -4.93
CA SER A 30 -6.98 -11.44 -5.64
C SER A 30 -6.15 -12.34 -4.71
N CYS A 31 -5.96 -11.95 -3.45
CA CYS A 31 -5.12 -12.67 -2.51
C CYS A 31 -5.93 -13.73 -1.75
N THR A 32 -5.43 -14.97 -1.69
CA THR A 32 -6.08 -16.08 -0.97
C THR A 32 -5.39 -16.46 0.35
N SER A 33 -4.48 -15.62 0.84
CA SER A 33 -3.60 -15.93 1.97
C SER A 33 -2.82 -17.26 1.86
N CYS A 34 -2.28 -17.59 0.68
CA CYS A 34 -1.55 -18.86 0.45
C CYS A 34 -0.14 -18.94 1.08
N ASN A 35 0.40 -17.81 1.59
CA ASN A 35 1.70 -17.70 2.26
C ASN A 35 2.96 -17.85 1.39
N SER A 36 2.82 -18.04 0.07
CA SER A 36 3.98 -18.18 -0.83
C SER A 36 4.87 -16.94 -0.85
N CYS A 37 4.27 -15.75 -0.98
CA CYS A 37 5.01 -14.49 -1.03
C CYS A 37 5.72 -14.17 0.29
N ALA A 38 5.06 -14.40 1.43
CA ALA A 38 5.61 -14.12 2.75
C ALA A 38 6.85 -14.99 3.05
N THR A 39 6.83 -16.26 2.63
CA THR A 39 7.93 -17.22 2.88
C THR A 39 9.23 -16.86 2.16
N VAL A 40 9.15 -16.15 1.04
CA VAL A 40 10.32 -15.77 0.24
C VAL A 40 10.78 -14.32 0.46
N CYS A 41 10.06 -13.54 1.27
CA CYS A 41 10.40 -12.15 1.51
C CYS A 41 11.69 -12.06 2.36
N PRO A 42 12.78 -11.47 1.85
CA PRO A 42 14.08 -11.50 2.53
C PRO A 42 14.16 -10.57 3.74
N VAL A 43 13.17 -9.68 3.88
CA VAL A 43 13.09 -8.67 4.94
C VAL A 43 11.88 -8.85 5.83
N ASP A 44 11.13 -9.96 5.68
CA ASP A 44 9.94 -10.28 6.48
C ASP A 44 8.99 -9.08 6.64
N CYS A 45 8.57 -8.46 5.53
CA CYS A 45 7.68 -7.29 5.53
C CYS A 45 6.24 -7.59 5.08
N ILE A 46 5.90 -8.87 4.91
CA ILE A 46 4.58 -9.32 4.47
C ILE A 46 3.91 -10.02 5.65
N TYR A 47 2.70 -9.58 6.00
CA TYR A 47 1.93 -10.11 7.12
C TYR A 47 0.51 -10.47 6.69
N GLU A 48 -0.12 -11.38 7.44
CA GLU A 48 -1.49 -11.82 7.16
C GLU A 48 -2.51 -10.99 7.93
N VAL A 49 -3.47 -10.42 7.22
CA VAL A 49 -4.68 -9.81 7.78
C VAL A 49 -5.75 -10.90 7.84
N VAL A 50 -6.00 -11.40 9.06
CA VAL A 50 -6.93 -12.51 9.29
C VAL A 50 -8.37 -12.01 9.25
N SER A 51 -9.21 -12.67 8.45
CA SER A 51 -10.66 -12.48 8.45
C SER A 51 -11.35 -13.65 9.18
N PRO A 52 -12.41 -13.39 9.97
CA PRO A 52 -13.26 -14.45 10.49
C PRO A 52 -14.08 -15.13 9.39
N VAL A 53 -14.19 -14.52 8.21
CA VAL A 53 -14.90 -15.07 7.06
C VAL A 53 -13.94 -15.95 6.25
N PRO A 54 -14.25 -17.24 6.04
CA PRO A 54 -13.40 -18.13 5.25
C PRO A 54 -13.11 -17.56 3.85
N GLY A 55 -11.84 -17.62 3.44
CA GLY A 55 -11.39 -17.14 2.12
C GLY A 55 -11.25 -15.62 1.99
N GLN A 56 -11.48 -14.84 3.05
CA GLN A 56 -11.28 -13.38 3.05
C GLN A 56 -10.03 -12.92 3.80
N SER A 57 -9.22 -13.85 4.32
CA SER A 57 -7.88 -13.51 4.79
C SER A 57 -7.00 -13.17 3.60
N TYR A 58 -6.15 -12.16 3.75
CA TYR A 58 -5.25 -11.69 2.71
C TYR A 58 -3.91 -11.30 3.32
N HIS A 59 -2.89 -11.16 2.47
CA HIS A 59 -1.60 -10.62 2.86
C HIS A 59 -1.53 -9.13 2.54
N GLN A 60 -0.84 -8.38 3.37
CA GLN A 60 -0.47 -7.00 3.08
C GLN A 60 1.04 -6.83 3.22
N ILE A 61 1.61 -5.89 2.47
CA ILE A 61 3.03 -5.58 2.48
C ILE A 61 3.24 -4.27 3.23
N ASP A 62 4.11 -4.26 4.23
CA ASP A 62 4.61 -3.04 4.83
C ASP A 62 5.52 -2.30 3.84
N THR A 63 4.93 -1.35 3.10
CA THR A 63 5.63 -0.61 2.05
C THR A 63 6.71 0.30 2.57
N SER A 64 6.86 0.54 3.88
CA SER A 64 8.00 1.27 4.47
C SER A 64 9.23 0.36 4.73
N ARG A 65 9.02 -0.96 4.72
CA ARG A 65 10.07 -1.98 4.85
C ARG A 65 10.35 -2.74 3.56
N CYS A 66 9.42 -2.74 2.61
CA CYS A 66 9.61 -3.35 1.31
C CYS A 66 10.86 -2.81 0.62
N ILE A 67 11.68 -3.69 0.03
CA ILE A 67 12.91 -3.31 -0.68
C ILE A 67 12.81 -3.47 -2.20
N GLY A 68 11.61 -3.75 -2.74
CA GLY A 68 11.39 -3.91 -4.17
C GLY A 68 12.19 -5.06 -4.81
N CYS A 69 12.53 -6.11 -4.04
CA CYS A 69 13.38 -7.22 -4.49
C CYS A 69 12.72 -8.19 -5.48
N GLN A 70 11.43 -8.02 -5.78
CA GLN A 70 10.66 -8.79 -6.77
C GLN A 70 10.41 -10.26 -6.45
N MET A 71 11.13 -10.85 -5.49
CA MET A 71 11.02 -12.28 -5.16
C MET A 71 9.61 -12.73 -4.73
N CYS A 72 8.80 -11.85 -4.15
CA CYS A 72 7.42 -12.20 -3.79
C CYS A 72 6.49 -12.36 -4.99
N TYR A 73 6.87 -11.82 -6.15
CA TYR A 73 6.13 -11.90 -7.41
C TYR A 73 6.63 -13.08 -8.24
N MET A 74 7.93 -13.12 -8.52
CA MET A 74 8.56 -14.16 -9.35
C MET A 74 9.99 -14.42 -8.92
N VAL A 75 10.50 -15.61 -9.22
CA VAL A 75 11.92 -15.92 -9.08
C VAL A 75 12.69 -15.22 -10.20
N PRO A 76 13.70 -14.38 -9.90
CA PRO A 76 14.59 -13.86 -10.93
C PRO A 76 15.34 -15.03 -11.59
N THR A 77 15.22 -15.21 -12.91
CA THR A 77 15.94 -16.26 -13.65
C THR A 77 16.99 -15.65 -14.56
N ASP A 78 18.25 -16.02 -14.37
CA ASP A 78 19.35 -15.73 -15.31
C ASP A 78 19.41 -16.74 -16.48
N SER A 79 18.54 -17.76 -16.51
CA SER A 79 18.63 -18.90 -17.44
C SER A 79 17.65 -18.83 -18.62
N THR A 80 18.14 -19.21 -19.79
CA THR A 80 17.46 -19.32 -21.08
C THR A 80 16.16 -20.14 -21.05
N GLU A 81 15.03 -19.44 -21.21
CA GLU A 81 13.92 -19.73 -22.15
C GLU A 81 12.89 -20.87 -21.94
N HIS A 82 12.64 -21.43 -20.75
CA HIS A 82 11.57 -22.47 -20.65
C HIS A 82 10.40 -22.25 -19.69
N TYR A 83 10.56 -21.58 -18.55
CA TYR A 83 9.42 -21.28 -17.68
C TYR A 83 9.72 -20.12 -16.72
N LYS A 84 8.74 -19.24 -16.57
CA LYS A 84 8.72 -18.20 -15.55
C LYS A 84 8.10 -18.79 -14.29
N LEU A 85 8.86 -18.84 -13.20
CA LEU A 85 8.34 -19.34 -11.93
C LEU A 85 7.70 -18.19 -11.14
N GLU A 86 6.38 -18.13 -11.19
CA GLU A 86 5.58 -17.21 -10.39
C GLU A 86 5.51 -17.70 -8.94
N ILE A 87 5.80 -16.79 -8.00
CA ILE A 87 5.67 -17.06 -6.57
C ILE A 87 4.24 -16.81 -6.10
N CYS A 88 3.58 -15.80 -6.65
CA CYS A 88 2.17 -15.55 -6.40
C CYS A 88 1.33 -16.27 -7.47
N PRO A 89 0.69 -17.41 -7.16
CA PRO A 89 -0.08 -18.16 -8.15
C PRO A 89 -1.37 -17.44 -8.59
N TRP A 90 -1.74 -16.36 -7.90
CA TRP A 90 -2.96 -15.60 -8.13
C TRP A 90 -2.73 -14.29 -8.86
N ASN A 91 -1.46 -13.98 -9.19
CA ASN A 91 -1.08 -12.67 -9.75
C ASN A 91 -1.64 -11.49 -8.92
N ALA A 92 -1.63 -11.63 -7.59
CA ALA A 92 -2.25 -10.68 -6.67
C ALA A 92 -1.30 -9.58 -6.18
N ILE A 93 -0.10 -9.46 -6.77
CA ILE A 93 0.91 -8.48 -6.35
C ILE A 93 1.15 -7.51 -7.50
N ASP A 94 0.84 -6.25 -7.25
CA ASP A 94 1.19 -5.15 -8.12
C ASP A 94 2.58 -4.63 -7.75
N MET A 95 3.45 -4.51 -8.75
CA MET A 95 4.73 -3.82 -8.61
C MET A 95 4.61 -2.40 -9.18
N LEU A 96 5.08 -1.43 -8.41
CA LEU A 96 4.99 -0.02 -8.76
C LEU A 96 6.39 0.58 -8.86
N HIS A 97 6.55 1.58 -9.72
CA HIS A 97 7.64 2.54 -9.55
C HIS A 97 7.43 3.29 -8.24
N ASN A 98 8.47 3.37 -7.41
CA ASN A 98 8.35 4.05 -6.13
C ASN A 98 8.30 5.57 -6.35
N PRO A 99 7.16 6.22 -6.06
CA PRO A 99 7.01 7.65 -6.27
C PRO A 99 8.00 8.46 -5.41
N ASN A 100 8.45 7.92 -4.27
CA ASN A 100 9.42 8.58 -3.39
C ASN A 100 10.86 8.62 -3.95
N VAL A 101 11.17 7.84 -4.99
CA VAL A 101 12.49 7.85 -5.64
C VAL A 101 12.47 8.70 -6.90
N LYS A 102 11.42 8.54 -7.71
CA LYS A 102 11.25 9.28 -8.96
C LYS A 102 9.77 9.65 -9.09
N PRO A 103 9.34 10.77 -8.47
CA PRO A 103 7.99 11.26 -8.63
C PRO A 103 7.75 11.72 -10.07
N ASP A 104 6.48 11.74 -10.48
CA ASP A 104 6.07 12.41 -11.71
C ASP A 104 6.13 13.93 -11.56
N ASP A 105 6.12 14.63 -12.71
CA ASP A 105 6.10 16.10 -12.75
C ASP A 105 4.88 16.68 -12.02
N ALA A 106 3.76 15.94 -12.01
CA ALA A 106 2.56 16.26 -11.26
C ALA A 106 1.96 14.99 -10.67
N SER A 107 1.55 15.07 -9.40
CA SER A 107 0.89 13.98 -8.71
C SER A 107 -0.52 13.73 -9.25
N VAL A 108 -0.93 12.46 -9.30
CA VAL A 108 -2.32 12.09 -9.64
C VAL A 108 -3.32 12.56 -8.58
N LEU A 109 -2.85 12.83 -7.35
CA LEU A 109 -3.65 13.33 -6.24
C LEU A 109 -3.79 14.86 -6.25
N ALA A 110 -2.87 15.58 -6.89
CA ALA A 110 -2.82 17.04 -6.82
C ALA A 110 -4.09 17.76 -7.29
N PRO A 111 -4.79 17.34 -8.38
CA PRO A 111 -6.04 17.98 -8.81
C PRO A 111 -7.17 17.90 -7.76
N TYR A 112 -7.09 16.91 -6.88
CA TYR A 112 -8.12 16.60 -5.90
C TYR A 112 -7.85 17.26 -4.53
N TRP A 113 -6.64 17.78 -4.30
CA TRP A 113 -6.32 18.45 -3.04
C TRP A 113 -6.97 19.85 -2.95
N LYS A 114 -7.67 20.10 -1.85
CA LYS A 114 -8.31 21.38 -1.48
C LYS A 114 -7.92 21.86 -0.07
N GLY A 115 -6.82 21.33 0.47
CA GLY A 115 -6.28 21.80 1.75
C GLY A 115 -5.70 23.21 1.66
N THR A 116 -5.17 23.69 2.79
CA THR A 116 -4.67 25.06 2.94
C THR A 116 -3.20 25.19 2.53
N GLU A 117 -2.49 24.08 2.47
CA GLU A 117 -1.08 23.98 2.10
C GLU A 117 -0.84 24.28 0.63
N SER A 118 0.34 24.83 0.33
CA SER A 118 0.82 24.89 -1.05
C SER A 118 1.01 23.48 -1.59
N LEU A 119 0.78 23.26 -2.89
CA LEU A 119 0.98 21.95 -3.52
C LEU A 119 2.41 21.43 -3.38
N ASP A 120 3.40 22.33 -3.28
CA ASP A 120 4.81 21.98 -3.08
C ASP A 120 5.11 21.45 -1.67
N ASP A 121 4.26 21.75 -0.69
CA ASP A 121 4.41 21.34 0.72
C ASP A 121 3.66 20.03 1.02
N VAL A 122 2.79 19.59 0.10
CA VAL A 122 2.03 18.33 0.26
C VAL A 122 2.94 17.16 -0.09
N PRO A 123 3.06 16.13 0.78
CA PRO A 123 3.94 14.98 0.56
C PRO A 123 3.34 13.98 -0.45
N PHE A 124 2.98 14.45 -1.65
CA PHE A 124 2.30 13.67 -2.68
C PHE A 124 2.95 12.31 -2.99
N PRO A 125 4.29 12.17 -3.07
CA PRO A 125 4.89 10.87 -3.33
C PRO A 125 4.54 9.82 -2.27
N LYS A 126 4.55 10.21 -0.99
CA LYS A 126 4.22 9.30 0.11
C LYS A 126 2.72 9.08 0.20
N LEU A 127 1.92 10.07 -0.15
CA LEU A 127 0.48 9.90 -0.32
C LEU A 127 0.21 8.88 -1.42
N GLU A 128 0.75 9.02 -2.64
CA GLU A 128 0.53 8.05 -3.72
C GLU A 128 0.87 6.60 -3.34
N GLU A 129 1.96 6.38 -2.59
CA GLU A 129 2.32 5.06 -2.05
C GLU A 129 1.22 4.43 -1.18
N TYR A 130 0.60 5.20 -0.29
CA TYR A 130 -0.46 4.70 0.60
C TYR A 130 -1.85 4.77 -0.03
N GLY A 131 -2.11 5.78 -0.86
CA GLY A 131 -3.34 5.91 -1.65
C GLY A 131 -3.57 4.70 -2.54
N TYR A 132 -2.51 4.16 -3.15
CA TYR A 132 -2.62 2.93 -3.92
C TYR A 132 -2.93 1.70 -3.05
N GLN A 133 -2.40 1.63 -1.82
CA GLN A 133 -2.76 0.58 -0.86
C GLN A 133 -4.23 0.69 -0.43
N PHE A 134 -4.73 1.90 -0.15
CA PHE A 134 -6.15 2.09 0.15
C PHE A 134 -7.05 1.77 -1.05
N PHE A 135 -6.60 2.06 -2.27
CA PHE A 135 -7.29 1.69 -3.50
C PHE A 135 -7.42 0.17 -3.64
N LEU A 136 -6.39 -0.60 -3.32
CA LEU A 136 -6.45 -2.06 -3.40
C LEU A 136 -7.14 -2.70 -2.19
N ASP A 137 -6.65 -2.42 -0.99
CA ASP A 137 -7.00 -3.16 0.23
C ASP A 137 -8.15 -2.53 1.02
N GLY A 138 -8.37 -1.23 0.83
CA GLY A 138 -9.34 -0.43 1.59
C GLY A 138 -8.91 -0.09 3.01
N GLU A 139 -7.79 -0.62 3.48
CA GLU A 139 -7.25 -0.36 4.82
C GLU A 139 -5.73 -0.54 4.87
N VAL A 140 -5.10 0.20 5.78
CA VAL A 140 -3.66 0.16 6.03
C VAL A 140 -3.41 0.12 7.54
N PHE A 141 -2.42 -0.65 7.94
CA PHE A 141 -1.95 -0.73 9.32
C PHE A 141 -0.58 -0.08 9.41
N LEU A 142 -0.40 0.83 10.36
CA LEU A 142 0.86 1.53 10.57
C LEU A 142 1.33 1.35 12.01
N PRO A 143 2.65 1.26 12.27
CA PRO A 143 3.16 1.18 13.64
C PRO A 143 2.81 2.44 14.43
N THR A 144 2.42 2.29 15.70
CA THR A 144 2.11 3.45 16.56
C THR A 144 3.34 4.31 16.86
N GLU A 145 4.54 3.71 16.87
CA GLU A 145 5.78 4.41 17.21
C GLU A 145 6.42 5.24 16.08
N VAL A 146 5.98 5.10 14.83
CA VAL A 146 6.56 5.84 13.69
C VAL A 146 5.67 7.04 13.36
N GLN A 147 5.90 8.16 14.03
CA GLN A 147 5.05 9.34 13.93
C GLN A 147 4.96 9.87 12.50
N GLU A 148 6.08 9.85 11.76
CA GLU A 148 6.15 10.38 10.41
C GLU A 148 5.17 9.69 9.45
N LEU A 149 4.95 8.37 9.60
CA LEU A 149 3.97 7.64 8.78
C LEU A 149 2.54 7.97 9.19
N ASN A 150 2.31 8.20 10.48
CA ASN A 150 0.99 8.55 11.00
C ASN A 150 0.61 9.99 10.62
N ASP A 151 1.57 10.91 10.55
CA ASP A 151 1.37 12.29 10.09
C ASP A 151 0.91 12.32 8.62
N ILE A 152 1.40 11.40 7.78
CA ILE A 152 0.92 11.26 6.39
C ILE A 152 -0.57 10.92 6.34
N MET A 153 -1.06 10.09 7.27
CA MET A 153 -2.48 9.73 7.30
C MET A 153 -3.37 10.90 7.66
N GLU A 154 -2.85 11.93 8.35
CA GLU A 154 -3.63 13.13 8.66
C GLU A 154 -4.13 13.83 7.41
N PHE A 155 -3.35 13.85 6.32
CA PHE A 155 -3.77 14.40 5.03
C PHE A 155 -5.03 13.68 4.51
N TYR A 156 -5.10 12.36 4.67
CA TYR A 156 -6.25 11.58 4.24
C TYR A 156 -7.47 11.70 5.14
N THR A 157 -7.28 11.98 6.44
CA THR A 157 -8.39 12.16 7.40
C THR A 157 -9.02 13.55 7.36
N ARG A 158 -8.44 14.50 6.62
CA ARG A 158 -8.99 15.84 6.46
C ARG A 158 -10.08 15.86 5.40
N ASP A 159 -11.12 16.63 5.67
CA ASP A 159 -12.18 16.91 4.70
C ASP A 159 -11.67 17.96 3.71
N SER A 160 -10.84 17.52 2.77
CA SER A 160 -10.04 18.40 1.90
C SER A 160 -9.77 17.76 0.55
N TRP A 161 -10.49 16.69 0.20
CA TRP A 161 -10.33 15.99 -1.07
C TRP A 161 -11.57 16.19 -1.94
N LEU A 162 -11.41 16.86 -3.07
CA LEU A 162 -12.49 17.13 -4.01
C LEU A 162 -13.07 15.81 -4.55
N ILE A 163 -14.37 15.59 -4.36
CA ILE A 163 -15.08 14.41 -4.87
C ILE A 163 -16.05 14.74 -6.01
N ALA A 164 -16.60 15.95 -6.02
CA ALA A 164 -17.54 16.40 -7.05
C ALA A 164 -17.14 17.75 -7.66
N ALA A 165 -17.59 17.99 -8.90
CA ALA A 165 -17.23 19.18 -9.67
C ALA A 165 -17.82 20.49 -9.11
N ASP A 166 -18.83 20.40 -8.25
CA ASP A 166 -19.46 21.54 -7.58
C ASP A 166 -18.69 22.05 -6.36
N GLY A 167 -17.56 21.40 -6.02
CA GLY A 167 -16.69 21.79 -4.92
C GLY A 167 -16.86 20.95 -3.65
N GLU A 168 -17.71 19.92 -3.66
CA GLU A 168 -17.83 18.98 -2.54
C GLU A 168 -16.50 18.29 -2.24
N THR A 169 -16.15 18.23 -0.96
CA THR A 169 -14.97 17.54 -0.45
C THR A 169 -15.34 16.36 0.41
N CYS A 170 -14.39 15.44 0.57
CA CYS A 170 -14.50 14.32 1.51
C CYS A 170 -13.20 14.07 2.26
N GLN A 171 -13.30 13.23 3.29
CA GLN A 171 -12.18 12.53 3.90
C GLN A 171 -11.96 11.23 3.15
N ILE A 172 -10.72 10.93 2.73
CA ILE A 172 -10.43 9.67 2.04
C ILE A 172 -10.40 8.51 3.03
N VAL A 173 -9.85 8.72 4.23
CA VAL A 173 -9.74 7.67 5.25
C VAL A 173 -10.23 8.16 6.60
N GLN A 174 -10.61 7.21 7.44
CA GLN A 174 -10.87 7.40 8.85
C GLN A 174 -10.00 6.45 9.67
N GLU A 175 -9.57 6.90 10.84
CA GLU A 175 -8.98 5.99 11.83
C GLU A 175 -10.09 5.16 12.46
N VAL A 176 -9.86 3.85 12.54
CA VAL A 176 -10.77 2.90 13.20
C VAL A 176 -10.03 2.19 14.33
N GLU A 177 -10.73 1.34 15.09
CA GLU A 177 -10.13 0.61 16.21
C GLU A 177 -8.86 -0.15 15.78
N GLY A 178 -7.73 0.28 16.37
CA GLY A 178 -6.39 -0.27 16.16
C GLY A 178 -5.96 -1.20 17.30
N GLY A 179 -4.66 -1.47 17.39
CA GLY A 179 -4.06 -2.26 18.46
C GLY A 179 -3.00 -1.47 19.23
N GLU A 180 -2.39 -2.10 20.24
CA GLU A 180 -1.35 -1.46 21.07
C GLU A 180 -0.14 -0.98 20.25
N LYS A 181 0.25 -1.75 19.22
CA LYS A 181 1.45 -1.54 18.39
C LYS A 181 1.15 -1.02 16.99
N TYR A 182 -0.12 -0.80 16.65
CA TYR A 182 -0.49 -0.36 15.31
C TYR A 182 -1.77 0.47 15.32
N ARG A 183 -1.80 1.49 14.46
CA ARG A 183 -3.01 2.22 14.09
C ARG A 183 -3.60 1.59 12.84
N ARG A 184 -4.92 1.65 12.71
CA ARG A 184 -5.65 1.11 11.56
C ARG A 184 -6.42 2.24 10.90
N TYR A 185 -6.12 2.47 9.64
CA TYR A 185 -6.80 3.44 8.81
C TYR A 185 -7.62 2.70 7.76
N ARG A 186 -8.85 3.15 7.55
CA ARG A 186 -9.77 2.54 6.59
C ARG A 186 -10.32 3.61 5.67
N ALA A 187 -10.37 3.32 4.38
CA ALA A 187 -11.02 4.18 3.40
C ALA A 187 -12.51 4.36 3.74
N THR A 188 -13.00 5.59 3.65
CA THR A 188 -14.43 5.89 3.71
C THR A 188 -15.11 5.43 2.41
N GLU A 189 -16.45 5.44 2.35
CA GLU A 189 -17.17 5.12 1.11
C GLU A 189 -16.83 6.10 -0.02
N ASP A 190 -16.92 7.40 0.28
CA ASP A 190 -16.53 8.49 -0.62
C ASP A 190 -15.04 8.43 -0.99
N GLY A 191 -14.19 8.15 -0.01
CA GLY A 191 -12.76 7.96 -0.22
C GLY A 191 -12.47 6.81 -1.18
N ARG A 192 -13.18 5.68 -1.05
CA ARG A 192 -13.04 4.55 -1.97
C ARG A 192 -13.48 4.93 -3.38
N ALA A 193 -14.63 5.59 -3.52
CA ALA A 193 -15.12 6.07 -4.81
C ALA A 193 -14.12 7.02 -5.48
N LEU A 194 -13.53 7.93 -4.72
CA LEU A 194 -12.51 8.85 -5.21
C LEU A 194 -11.23 8.12 -5.63
N LEU A 195 -10.72 7.20 -4.79
CA LEU A 195 -9.52 6.41 -5.08
C LEU A 195 -9.70 5.54 -6.32
N ASP A 196 -10.90 4.99 -6.56
CA ASP A 196 -11.22 4.22 -7.77
C ASP A 196 -11.07 5.08 -9.04
N VAL A 197 -11.48 6.35 -8.99
CA VAL A 197 -11.27 7.28 -10.10
C VAL A 197 -9.78 7.59 -10.29
N ILE A 198 -9.06 7.90 -9.20
CA ILE A 198 -7.68 8.36 -9.24
C ILE A 198 -6.72 7.25 -9.70
N PHE A 199 -6.86 6.05 -9.14
CA PHE A 199 -5.86 4.98 -9.28
C PHE A 199 -6.22 3.89 -10.30
N SER A 200 -7.42 3.91 -10.90
CA SER A 200 -7.84 2.91 -11.92
C SER A 200 -6.85 2.71 -13.06
N GLN A 201 -6.15 3.78 -13.48
CA GLN A 201 -5.15 3.76 -14.55
C GLN A 201 -3.73 4.01 -14.04
N TYR A 202 -3.50 3.83 -12.74
CA TYR A 202 -2.18 4.05 -12.17
C TYR A 202 -1.16 3.07 -12.74
N ARG A 203 0.06 3.56 -12.98
CA ARG A 203 1.08 2.82 -13.73
C ARG A 203 1.61 1.66 -12.91
N ARG A 204 1.28 0.45 -13.36
CA ARG A 204 1.81 -0.81 -12.84
C ARG A 204 2.94 -1.31 -13.73
N ILE A 205 3.91 -1.97 -13.11
CA ILE A 205 4.95 -2.71 -13.81
C ILE A 205 4.42 -4.12 -14.00
N TYR A 206 4.04 -4.43 -15.25
CA TYR A 206 3.92 -5.81 -15.66
C TYR A 206 5.34 -6.32 -15.85
N MET A 207 5.72 -7.31 -15.04
CA MET A 207 6.83 -8.16 -15.41
C MET A 207 6.17 -9.20 -16.31
N ASP A 208 6.11 -8.99 -17.62
CA ASP A 208 5.71 -9.99 -18.60
C ASP A 208 6.92 -10.85 -19.00
#